data_AF-A0A962FH09-F1
#
_entry.id   AF-A0A962FH09-F1
#
_cell.length_a   1.000
_cell.length_b   1.000
_cell.length_c   1.000
_cell.angle_alpha   90.00
_cell.angle_beta   90.00
_cell.angle_gamma   90.00
#
_symmetry.space_group_name_H-M   'P 1'
#
loop_
_entity.id
_entity.type
_entity.pdbx_description
1 polymer ?
#
loop_
_entity_poly.entity_id
_entity_poly.type
_entity_poly.pdbx_seq_one_letter_code
_entity_poly.pdbx_strand_id
1 'polypeptide(L)'
;MAPRAFICGCSSTVLTADEEAFIRESDPWGLILFKRNVLDREQMRALTDRFRGLTGRTDAAVLIDQEGGRVQRMAANHWPAYPSAARLAATATDPVAQVRNVYLATRLIAH
;
A
#
# COMPACT_ATOMS: atom_id res chain seq x y z
N MET A 1 24.19 -5.96 -3.74
CA MET A 1 24.21 -6.20 -2.27
C MET A 1 22.77 -6.51 -1.86
N ALA A 2 22.54 -7.26 -0.78
CA ALA A 2 21.17 -7.51 -0.32
C ALA A 2 20.59 -6.24 0.35
N PRO A 3 19.28 -5.94 0.20
CA PRO A 3 18.69 -4.77 0.82
C PRO A 3 18.74 -4.85 2.34
N ARG A 4 18.79 -3.71 3.01
CA ARG A 4 18.72 -3.65 4.47
C ARG A 4 17.32 -4.02 4.94
N ALA A 5 17.24 -4.75 6.05
CA ALA A 5 16.00 -5.33 6.57
C ALA A 5 15.12 -4.29 7.30
N PHE A 6 14.70 -3.25 6.60
CA PHE A 6 13.74 -2.27 7.10
C PHE A 6 12.85 -1.72 5.98
N ILE A 7 11.71 -1.16 6.38
CA ILE A 7 10.76 -0.47 5.51
C ILE A 7 10.75 1.00 5.93
N CYS A 8 10.85 1.91 4.97
CA CYS A 8 10.71 3.34 5.24
C CYS A 8 9.36 3.87 4.77
N GLY A 9 8.96 5.04 5.27
CA GLY A 9 7.88 5.83 4.69
C GLY A 9 8.44 7.09 4.03
N CYS A 10 7.55 7.89 3.45
CA CYS A 10 7.87 9.25 3.01
C CYS A 10 6.88 10.27 3.58
N SER A 11 7.32 11.53 3.57
CA SER A 11 6.60 12.65 4.17
C SER A 11 5.42 13.11 3.32
N SER A 12 5.52 13.03 1.98
CA SER A 12 4.57 13.64 1.05
C SER A 12 4.25 12.74 -0.16
N THR A 13 3.55 13.29 -1.15
CA THR A 13 3.21 12.64 -2.43
C THR A 13 4.39 12.53 -3.41
N VAL A 14 5.49 13.22 -3.13
CA VAL A 14 6.75 13.16 -3.88
C VAL A 14 7.90 13.07 -2.88
N LEU A 15 8.96 12.34 -3.26
CA LEU A 15 10.17 12.25 -2.43
C LEU A 15 10.93 13.57 -2.45
N THR A 16 11.40 14.01 -1.30
CA THR A 16 12.34 15.14 -1.22
C THR A 16 13.75 14.71 -1.60
N ALA A 17 14.63 15.65 -1.94
CA ALA A 17 16.02 15.33 -2.26
C ALA A 17 16.74 14.55 -1.14
N ASP A 18 16.46 14.89 0.12
CA ASP A 18 17.02 14.21 1.30
C ASP A 18 16.48 12.80 1.45
N GLU A 19 15.17 12.59 1.25
CA GLU A 19 14.57 11.25 1.24
C GLU A 19 15.16 10.39 0.13
N GLU A 20 15.38 10.97 -1.06
CA GLU A 20 16.01 10.24 -2.15
C GLU A 20 17.47 9.86 -1.85
N ALA A 21 18.25 10.78 -1.27
CA ALA A 21 19.62 10.51 -0.85
C ALA A 21 19.66 9.38 0.18
N PHE A 22 18.81 9.48 1.21
CA PHE A 22 18.65 8.45 2.22
C PHE A 22 18.29 7.09 1.60
N ILE A 23 17.33 7.03 0.67
CA ILE A 23 16.94 5.77 0.03
C ILE A 23 18.09 5.14 -0.75
N ARG A 24 18.86 5.93 -1.52
CA ARG A 24 20.04 5.42 -2.26
C ARG A 24 21.11 4.88 -1.32
N GLU A 25 21.38 5.57 -0.22
CA GLU A 25 22.44 5.20 0.72
C GLU A 25 22.06 4.02 1.62
N SER A 26 20.78 3.94 2.00
CA SER A 26 20.31 2.97 2.98
C SER A 26 19.75 1.68 2.35
N ASP A 27 19.35 1.70 1.08
CA ASP A 27 18.77 0.57 0.33
C ASP A 27 17.72 -0.23 1.14
N PRO A 28 16.59 0.41 1.53
CA PRO A 28 15.55 -0.22 2.33
C PRO A 28 14.89 -1.37 1.58
N TRP A 29 14.44 -2.40 2.29
CA TRP A 29 13.71 -3.52 1.67
C TRP A 29 12.43 -3.06 0.95
N GLY A 30 11.72 -2.07 1.51
CA GLY A 30 10.51 -1.53 0.90
C GLY A 30 10.09 -0.15 1.39
N LEU A 31 9.03 0.36 0.77
CA LEU A 31 8.36 1.63 1.09
C LEU A 31 6.93 1.34 1.57
N ILE A 32 6.49 1.94 2.67
CA ILE A 32 5.09 1.90 3.12
C ILE A 32 4.40 3.25 2.87
N LEU A 33 3.23 3.20 2.22
CA LEU A 33 2.42 4.37 1.89
C LEU A 33 1.30 4.58 2.91
N PHE A 34 1.08 5.85 3.24
CA PHE A 34 -0.03 6.30 4.09
C PHE A 34 -0.98 7.20 3.30
N LYS A 35 -2.11 7.59 3.92
CA LYS A 35 -3.10 8.48 3.30
C LYS A 35 -2.49 9.77 2.73
N ARG A 36 -1.48 10.35 3.39
CA ARG A 36 -0.79 11.57 2.95
C ARG A 36 0.04 11.40 1.67
N ASN A 37 0.34 10.17 1.25
CA ASN A 37 1.16 9.86 0.09
C ASN A 37 0.31 9.55 -1.17
N VAL A 38 -1.02 9.59 -1.04
CA VAL A 38 -1.97 9.17 -2.08
C VAL A 38 -2.78 10.38 -2.57
N LEU A 39 -2.50 10.83 -3.79
CA LEU A 39 -3.28 11.85 -4.50
C LEU A 39 -4.19 11.19 -5.55
N ASP A 40 -3.56 10.58 -6.55
CA ASP A 40 -4.20 9.91 -7.67
C ASP A 40 -3.32 8.76 -8.23
N ARG A 41 -3.80 8.08 -9.27
CA ARG A 41 -3.13 6.91 -9.85
C ARG A 41 -1.81 7.25 -10.54
N GLU A 42 -1.73 8.39 -11.21
CA GLU A 42 -0.53 8.80 -11.94
C GLU A 42 0.57 9.21 -10.96
N GLN A 43 0.23 10.03 -9.97
CA GLN A 43 1.14 10.43 -8.90
C GLN A 43 1.66 9.22 -8.12
N MET A 44 0.78 8.29 -7.72
CA MET A 44 1.22 7.08 -7.00
C MET A 44 2.18 6.24 -7.85
N ARG A 45 1.89 6.06 -9.14
CA ARG A 45 2.78 5.35 -10.05
C ARG A 45 4.15 6.04 -10.09
N ALA A 46 4.20 7.35 -10.31
CA ALA A 46 5.44 8.11 -10.34
C ALA A 46 6.25 8.00 -9.02
N LEU A 47 5.58 8.06 -7.87
CA LEU A 47 6.23 7.89 -6.56
C LEU A 47 6.84 6.49 -6.41
N THR A 48 6.09 5.44 -6.76
CA THR A 48 6.57 4.05 -6.63
C THR A 48 7.67 3.71 -7.65
N ASP A 49 7.57 4.24 -8.87
CA ASP A 49 8.59 4.07 -9.90
C ASP A 49 9.87 4.81 -9.51
N ARG A 50 9.74 6.01 -8.91
CA ARG A 50 10.90 6.74 -8.40
C ARG A 50 11.59 5.97 -7.27
N PHE A 51 10.85 5.46 -6.31
CA PHE A 51 11.41 4.62 -5.23
C PHE A 51 12.18 3.41 -5.76
N ARG A 52 11.58 2.66 -6.70
CA ARG A 52 12.22 1.50 -7.35
C ARG A 52 13.46 1.90 -8.16
N GLY A 53 13.42 3.05 -8.83
CA GLY A 53 14.56 3.61 -9.54
C GLY A 53 15.72 3.97 -8.61
N LEU A 54 15.46 4.49 -7.42
CA LEU A 54 16.49 4.84 -6.44
C LEU A 54 17.15 3.62 -5.80
N THR A 55 16.38 2.55 -5.58
CA THR A 55 16.91 1.26 -5.06
C THR A 55 17.55 0.40 -6.15
N GLY A 56 17.33 0.74 -7.43
CA GLY A 56 17.74 -0.08 -8.57
C GLY A 56 17.00 -1.43 -8.66
N ARG A 57 15.88 -1.59 -7.94
CA ARG A 57 15.15 -2.85 -7.78
C ARG A 57 13.70 -2.70 -8.23
N THR A 58 13.34 -3.32 -9.34
CA THR A 58 11.96 -3.35 -9.84
C THR A 58 11.03 -4.14 -8.93
N ASP A 59 11.59 -5.06 -8.13
CA ASP A 59 10.89 -5.91 -7.16
C ASP A 59 10.88 -5.33 -5.74
N ALA A 60 11.42 -4.12 -5.52
CA ALA A 60 11.35 -3.47 -4.20
C ALA A 60 9.89 -3.33 -3.74
N ALA A 61 9.64 -3.75 -2.50
CA ALA A 61 8.28 -3.85 -1.96
C ALA A 61 7.68 -2.46 -1.77
N VAL A 62 6.41 -2.31 -2.17
CA VAL A 62 5.60 -1.15 -1.84
C VAL A 62 4.37 -1.65 -1.10
N LEU A 63 4.20 -1.18 0.12
CA LEU A 63 3.21 -1.65 1.09
C LEU A 63 2.20 -0.55 1.35
N ILE A 64 0.97 -0.94 1.71
CA ILE A 64 -0.10 -0.02 2.06
C ILE A 64 -1.15 -0.73 2.90
N ASP A 65 -1.69 -0.05 3.91
CA ASP A 65 -2.82 -0.57 4.69
C ASP A 65 -4.14 -0.35 3.93
N GLN A 66 -4.48 -1.30 3.06
CA GLN A 66 -5.72 -1.28 2.29
C GLN A 66 -6.59 -2.46 2.71
N GLU A 67 -7.44 -2.26 3.72
CA GLU A 67 -8.33 -3.30 4.25
C GLU A 67 -9.80 -3.09 3.85
N GLY A 68 -10.23 -1.82 3.85
CA GLY A 68 -11.63 -1.42 3.67
C GLY A 68 -12.24 -0.76 4.92
N GLY A 69 -13.34 -0.04 4.72
CA GLY A 69 -13.98 0.75 5.77
C GLY A 69 -13.06 1.84 6.32
N ARG A 70 -12.74 1.77 7.62
CA ARG A 70 -11.93 2.79 8.31
C ARG A 70 -10.43 2.75 7.95
N VAL A 71 -9.93 1.60 7.50
CA VAL A 71 -8.53 1.41 7.15
C VAL A 71 -8.42 1.23 5.63
N GLN A 72 -8.44 2.36 4.95
CA GLN A 72 -8.32 2.43 3.49
C GLN A 72 -7.57 3.72 3.15
N ARG A 73 -6.34 3.58 2.64
CA ARG A 73 -5.51 4.74 2.27
C ARG A 73 -5.85 5.25 0.87
N MET A 74 -6.20 4.34 -0.05
CA MET A 74 -6.61 4.66 -1.42
C MET A 74 -8.08 5.05 -1.43
N ALA A 75 -8.37 6.34 -1.60
CA ALA A 75 -9.71 6.89 -1.42
C ALA A 75 -10.63 6.66 -2.62
N ALA A 76 -11.94 6.82 -2.37
CA ALA A 76 -13.01 6.50 -3.32
C ALA A 76 -13.07 7.40 -4.58
N ASN A 77 -12.26 8.47 -4.64
CA ASN A 77 -12.18 9.36 -5.80
C ASN A 77 -11.52 8.69 -7.01
N HIS A 78 -10.57 7.78 -6.79
CA HIS A 78 -9.89 7.05 -7.87
C HIS A 78 -9.93 5.52 -7.71
N TRP A 79 -10.29 4.99 -6.55
CA TRP A 79 -10.31 3.55 -6.25
C TRP A 79 -11.65 3.09 -5.68
N PRO A 80 -11.96 1.77 -5.74
CA PRO A 80 -13.16 1.25 -5.11
C PRO A 80 -13.18 1.51 -3.60
N ALA A 81 -14.37 1.84 -3.07
CA ALA A 81 -14.61 1.88 -1.64
C ALA A 81 -14.93 0.47 -1.14
N TYR A 82 -14.00 -0.14 -0.40
CA TYR A 82 -14.20 -1.49 0.13
C TYR A 82 -14.95 -1.46 1.47
N PRO A 83 -15.90 -2.38 1.70
CA PRO A 83 -16.52 -2.55 3.01
C PRO A 83 -15.51 -3.06 4.05
N SER A 84 -15.76 -2.80 5.33
CA SER A 84 -14.93 -3.36 6.40
C SER A 84 -15.09 -4.88 6.49
N ALA A 85 -14.07 -5.58 7.02
CA ALA A 85 -14.14 -7.02 7.28
C ALA A 85 -15.36 -7.40 8.13
N ALA A 86 -15.70 -6.61 9.15
CA ALA A 86 -16.89 -6.84 9.97
C ALA A 86 -18.20 -6.77 9.15
N ARG A 87 -18.31 -5.80 8.23
CA ARG A 87 -19.48 -5.65 7.38
C ARG A 87 -19.59 -6.78 6.35
N LEU A 88 -18.45 -7.28 5.86
CA LEU A 88 -18.38 -8.45 4.98
C LEU A 88 -18.79 -9.73 5.71
N ALA A 89 -18.27 -9.97 6.91
CA ALA A 89 -18.66 -11.11 7.72
C ALA A 89 -20.17 -11.10 8.01
N ALA A 90 -20.75 -9.94 8.33
CA ALA A 90 -22.17 -9.80 8.62
C ALA A 90 -23.12 -10.11 7.43
N THR A 91 -22.59 -10.37 6.22
CA THR A 91 -23.40 -10.80 5.06
C THR A 91 -23.81 -12.27 5.13
N ALA A 92 -23.27 -13.04 6.07
CA ALA A 92 -23.60 -14.44 6.28
C ALA A 92 -23.84 -14.76 7.75
N THR A 93 -24.64 -15.79 8.03
CA THR A 93 -24.91 -16.29 9.39
C THR A 93 -24.02 -17.46 9.77
N ASP A 94 -23.62 -18.28 8.80
CA ASP A 94 -22.72 -19.42 9.00
C ASP A 94 -21.24 -18.97 9.13
N PRO A 95 -20.50 -19.37 10.19
CA PRO A 95 -19.12 -18.94 10.42
C PRO A 95 -18.16 -19.26 9.26
N VAL A 96 -18.34 -20.38 8.56
CA VAL A 96 -17.48 -20.75 7.43
C VAL A 96 -17.69 -19.76 6.27
N ALA A 97 -18.95 -19.42 5.98
CA ALA A 97 -19.28 -18.41 4.98
C ALA A 97 -18.78 -17.01 5.36
N GLN A 98 -18.84 -16.63 6.65
CA GLN A 98 -18.31 -15.35 7.13
C GLN A 98 -16.80 -15.20 6.83
N VAL A 99 -16.01 -16.22 7.20
CA VAL A 99 -14.56 -16.24 6.95
C VAL A 99 -14.29 -16.22 5.45
N ARG A 100 -15.03 -17.00 4.66
CA ARG A 100 -14.88 -17.06 3.20
C ARG A 100 -15.14 -15.71 2.55
N ASN A 101 -16.17 -14.99 2.98
CA ASN A 101 -16.51 -13.68 2.42
C ASN A 101 -15.41 -12.64 2.68
N VAL A 102 -14.87 -12.61 3.90
CA VAL A 102 -13.73 -11.72 4.24
C VAL A 102 -12.46 -12.13 3.46
N TYR A 103 -12.17 -13.41 3.36
CA TYR A 103 -11.03 -13.92 2.59
C TYR A 103 -11.12 -13.54 1.10
N LEU A 104 -12.27 -13.74 0.47
CA LEU A 104 -12.44 -13.40 -0.95
C LEU A 104 -12.34 -11.89 -1.17
N ALA A 105 -12.92 -11.07 -0.29
CA ALA A 105 -12.83 -9.62 -0.39
C ALA A 105 -11.40 -9.10 -0.24
N THR A 106 -10.63 -9.62 0.72
CA THR A 106 -9.21 -9.24 0.90
C THR A 106 -8.35 -9.68 -0.28
N ARG A 107 -8.65 -10.83 -0.90
CA ARG A 107 -8.02 -11.27 -2.16
C ARG A 107 -8.32 -10.35 -3.34
N LEU A 108 -9.54 -9.82 -3.43
CA LEU A 108 -9.93 -8.85 -4.46
C LEU A 108 -9.19 -7.52 -4.30
N ILE A 109 -8.94 -7.08 -3.07
CA ILE A 109 -8.18 -5.84 -2.82
C ILE A 109 -6.73 -5.98 -3.30
N ALA A 110 -6.16 -7.17 -3.19
CA ALA A 110 -4.77 -7.45 -3.56
C ALA A 110 -4.54 -7.73 -5.05
N HIS A 111 -5.60 -7.73 -5.89
CA HIS A 111 -5.52 -8.00 -7.32
C HIS A 111 -5.62 -6.73 -8.15
#